data_AF-A0A7K5HBU5-F1
#
_entry.id   AF-A0A7K5HBU5-F1
#
_cell.length_a   1.000
_cell.length_b   1.000
_cell.length_c   1.000
_cell.angle_alpha   90.00
_cell.angle_beta   90.00
_cell.angle_gamma   90.00
#
_symmetry.space_group_name_H-M   'P 1'
#
loop_
_entity.id
_entity.type
_entity.pdbx_description
1 polymer ?
#
loop_
_entity_poly.entity_id
_entity_poly.type
_entity_poly.pdbx_seq_one_letter_code
_entity_poly.pdbx_strand_id
1 'polypeptide(L)'
;MFHLFSHCWSWLQAIQEPIRKVTLLVVGLDNAGKTSIIMDIERALGGEALPAVQPGQTRLRVDRFEVTLVDLPGGQRSRGAWRSHYSAAHGLLFVLDSSDLARMEEARKVLSRVLSHPDVSGKPLLLLANKQDATAALLPCELIERLCLERLVNENRSPCRIVSAGLPSPRSPCPPALTLSPRPQEPCAARRDPPTGPAFTTLQGLRWLLRTIPT
;
A
#
# COMPACT_ATOMS: atom_id res chain seq x y z
N MET A 1 -41.45 -19.92 13.13
CA MET A 1 -41.33 -18.53 13.63
C MET A 1 -39.89 -18.17 14.08
N PHE A 2 -38.84 -18.82 13.52
CA PHE A 2 -37.43 -18.61 13.94
C PHE A 2 -36.51 -18.09 12.81
N HIS A 3 -36.98 -17.97 11.57
CA HIS A 3 -36.16 -17.54 10.42
C HIS A 3 -36.04 -16.01 10.26
N LEU A 4 -36.87 -15.21 10.92
CA LEU A 4 -36.81 -13.74 10.85
C LEU A 4 -35.76 -13.15 11.81
N PHE A 5 -35.35 -13.88 12.85
CA PHE A 5 -34.40 -13.38 13.85
C PHE A 5 -32.93 -13.51 13.43
N SER A 6 -32.56 -14.47 12.58
CA SER A 6 -31.15 -14.63 12.16
C SER A 6 -30.68 -13.54 11.19
N HIS A 7 -31.59 -13.01 10.37
CA HIS A 7 -31.29 -11.94 9.41
C HIS A 7 -31.19 -10.56 10.07
N CYS A 8 -31.93 -10.30 11.16
CA CYS A 8 -31.74 -9.10 11.96
C CYS A 8 -30.45 -9.13 12.77
N TRP A 9 -30.03 -10.30 13.27
CA TRP A 9 -28.80 -10.43 14.07
C TRP A 9 -27.52 -10.19 13.26
N SER A 10 -27.47 -10.70 12.03
CA SER A 10 -26.35 -10.46 11.10
C SER A 10 -26.32 -9.01 10.61
N TRP A 11 -27.48 -8.37 10.45
CA TRP A 11 -27.59 -6.94 10.15
C TRP A 11 -27.17 -6.07 11.36
N LEU A 12 -27.56 -6.44 12.58
CA LEU A 12 -27.12 -5.79 13.82
C LEU A 12 -25.62 -5.94 14.07
N GLN A 13 -25.02 -7.10 13.78
CA GLN A 13 -23.56 -7.29 13.84
C GLN A 13 -22.82 -6.47 12.78
N ALA A 14 -23.37 -6.32 11.57
CA ALA A 14 -22.81 -5.46 10.53
C ALA A 14 -22.85 -3.96 10.92
N ILE A 15 -23.81 -3.56 11.77
CA ILE A 15 -23.91 -2.19 12.33
C ILE A 15 -22.91 -1.97 13.48
N GLN A 16 -22.36 -3.03 14.08
CA GLN A 16 -21.54 -2.97 15.30
C GLN A 16 -20.07 -3.37 15.14
N GLU A 17 -19.54 -3.47 13.93
CA GLU A 17 -18.11 -3.77 13.79
C GLU A 17 -17.25 -2.65 14.41
N PRO A 18 -16.42 -2.97 15.43
CA PRO A 18 -15.65 -1.97 16.14
C PRO A 18 -14.61 -1.32 15.23
N ILE A 19 -14.30 -0.05 15.51
CA ILE A 19 -13.23 0.67 14.82
C ILE A 19 -11.91 -0.06 15.02
N ARG A 20 -11.27 -0.43 13.91
CA ARG A 20 -9.98 -1.14 13.93
C ARG A 20 -8.84 -0.16 13.78
N LYS A 21 -7.91 -0.15 14.75
CA LYS A 21 -6.70 0.66 14.70
C LYS A 21 -5.62 -0.07 13.92
N VAL A 22 -5.04 0.60 12.92
CA VAL A 22 -4.06 0.01 12.00
C VAL A 22 -2.88 0.97 11.87
N THR A 23 -1.67 0.46 11.96
CA THR A 23 -0.43 1.22 11.72
C THR A 23 0.19 0.76 10.41
N LEU A 24 0.44 1.68 9.49
CA LEU A 24 1.10 1.42 8.22
C LEU A 24 2.41 2.20 8.15
N LEU A 25 3.49 1.54 7.73
CA LEU A 25 4.75 2.23 7.49
C LEU A 25 4.83 2.71 6.05
N VAL A 26 5.14 3.99 5.87
CA VAL A 26 5.42 4.55 4.55
C VAL A 26 6.94 4.56 4.36
N VAL A 27 7.41 3.66 3.50
CA VAL A 27 8.83 3.39 3.25
C VAL A 27 9.16 3.55 1.77
N GLY A 28 10.44 3.73 1.46
CA GLY A 28 10.91 3.95 0.09
C GLY A 28 12.14 4.85 0.07
N LEU A 29 12.82 4.91 -1.07
CA LEU A 29 14.03 5.74 -1.24
C LEU A 29 13.72 7.23 -0.99
N ASP A 30 14.75 7.99 -0.66
CA ASP A 30 14.68 9.45 -0.65
C ASP A 30 14.25 9.98 -2.02
N ASN A 31 13.51 11.10 -2.01
CA ASN A 31 12.92 11.70 -3.20
C ASN A 31 11.87 10.87 -3.96
N ALA A 32 11.45 9.71 -3.43
CA ALA A 32 10.39 8.90 -4.04
C ALA A 32 8.99 9.54 -3.96
N GLY A 33 8.77 10.54 -3.09
CA GLY A 33 7.50 11.24 -2.93
C GLY A 33 6.59 10.70 -1.82
N LYS A 34 7.16 10.06 -0.78
CA LYS A 34 6.41 9.52 0.38
C LYS A 34 5.50 10.54 1.03
N THR A 35 6.04 11.68 1.44
CA THR A 35 5.30 12.74 2.12
C THR A 35 4.22 13.34 1.21
N SER A 36 4.48 13.48 -0.10
CA SER A 36 3.50 13.94 -1.07
C SER A 36 2.31 12.98 -1.19
N ILE A 37 2.56 11.67 -1.22
CA ILE A 37 1.51 10.65 -1.23
C ILE A 37 0.65 10.72 0.04
N ILE A 38 1.28 10.91 1.21
CA ILE A 38 0.54 11.06 2.47
C ILE A 38 -0.41 12.26 2.39
N MET A 39 0.10 13.41 1.94
CA MET A 39 -0.71 14.63 1.75
C MET A 39 -1.83 14.42 0.73
N ASP A 40 -1.59 13.66 -0.34
CA ASP A 40 -2.60 13.36 -1.34
C ASP A 40 -3.70 12.45 -0.79
N ILE A 41 -3.34 11.45 0.03
CA ILE A 41 -4.31 10.61 0.74
C ILE A 41 -5.13 11.44 1.72
N GLU A 42 -4.49 12.30 2.52
CA GLU A 42 -5.18 13.20 3.46
C GLU A 42 -6.19 14.10 2.73
N ARG A 43 -5.77 14.72 1.62
CA ARG A 43 -6.62 15.59 0.80
C ARG A 43 -7.79 14.83 0.18
N ALA A 44 -7.53 13.63 -0.34
CA ALA A 44 -8.55 12.80 -0.98
C ALA A 44 -9.61 12.30 0.01
N LEU A 45 -9.28 12.19 1.29
CA LEU A 45 -10.21 11.86 2.38
C LEU A 45 -10.96 13.09 2.93
N GLY A 46 -10.78 14.27 2.34
CA GLY A 46 -11.61 15.44 2.64
C GLY A 46 -11.50 15.96 4.07
N GLY A 47 -10.38 15.73 4.76
CA GLY A 47 -10.17 16.24 6.11
C GLY A 47 -10.61 15.30 7.24
N GLU A 48 -10.84 14.01 6.98
CA GLU A 48 -10.93 12.97 8.02
C GLU A 48 -9.56 12.68 8.71
N ALA A 49 -8.66 13.67 8.72
CA ALA A 49 -7.42 13.62 9.45
C ALA A 49 -7.70 13.81 10.95
N LEU A 50 -7.23 12.85 11.74
CA LEU A 50 -7.27 12.92 13.19
C LEU A 50 -6.01 13.65 13.70
N PRO A 51 -6.05 14.25 14.90
CA PRO A 51 -4.88 14.91 15.47
C PRO A 51 -3.66 13.99 15.48
N ALA A 52 -2.56 14.46 14.91
CA ALA A 52 -1.29 13.74 14.93
C ALA A 52 -0.81 13.58 16.38
N VAL A 53 -0.44 12.36 16.76
CA VAL A 53 0.02 12.07 18.13
C VAL A 53 1.52 12.24 18.27
N GLN A 54 2.29 12.11 17.18
CA GLN A 54 3.74 12.24 17.17
C GLN A 54 4.21 12.87 15.84
N PRO A 55 5.36 13.58 15.83
CA PRO A 55 5.97 14.06 14.59
C PRO A 55 6.22 12.92 13.61
N GLY A 56 5.90 13.14 12.33
CA GLY A 56 6.03 12.12 11.27
C GLY A 56 4.94 11.04 11.27
N GLN A 57 3.89 11.21 12.09
CA GLN A 57 2.70 10.36 12.04
C GLN A 57 1.48 11.14 11.60
N THR A 58 0.82 10.65 10.55
CA THR A 58 -0.51 11.10 10.15
C THR A 58 -1.54 10.09 10.62
N ARG A 59 -2.61 10.54 11.27
CA ARG A 59 -3.77 9.71 11.58
C ARG A 59 -4.93 10.08 10.69
N LEU A 60 -5.61 9.08 10.15
CA LEU A 60 -6.71 9.24 9.21
C LEU A 60 -7.76 8.16 9.40
N ARG A 61 -9.03 8.53 9.20
CA ARG A 61 -10.13 7.57 9.16
C ARG A 61 -10.29 7.08 7.72
N VAL A 62 -10.37 5.76 7.53
CA VAL A 62 -10.70 5.16 6.24
C VAL A 62 -11.72 4.07 6.49
N ASP A 63 -12.95 4.29 6.04
CA ASP A 63 -14.08 3.39 6.28
C ASP A 63 -14.19 3.05 7.79
N ARG A 64 -14.03 1.76 8.17
CA ARG A 64 -14.05 1.32 9.58
C ARG A 64 -12.68 1.31 10.27
N PHE A 65 -11.64 1.78 9.61
CA PHE A 65 -10.28 1.77 10.15
C PHE A 65 -9.86 3.15 10.66
N GLU A 66 -9.11 3.17 11.77
CA GLU A 66 -8.32 4.32 12.22
C GLU A 66 -6.86 4.02 11.87
N VAL A 67 -6.38 4.65 10.81
CA VAL A 67 -5.09 4.35 10.21
C VAL A 67 -4.05 5.37 10.69
N THR A 68 -2.93 4.89 11.19
CA THR A 68 -1.74 5.69 11.48
C THR A 68 -0.70 5.42 10.40
N LEU A 69 -0.44 6.40 9.55
CA LEU A 69 0.67 6.39 8.59
C LEU A 69 1.91 6.93 9.28
N VAL A 70 3.00 6.15 9.27
CA VAL A 70 4.30 6.55 9.81
C VAL A 70 5.24 6.85 8.64
N ASP A 71 5.57 8.13 8.42
CA ASP A 71 6.51 8.55 7.37
C ASP A 71 7.94 8.29 7.83
N LEU A 72 8.62 7.35 7.16
CA LEU A 72 9.98 6.99 7.50
C LEU A 72 10.99 7.60 6.51
N PRO A 73 12.04 8.30 7.00
CA PRO A 73 12.98 9.00 6.13
C PRO A 73 13.75 8.03 5.22
N GLY A 74 13.78 8.36 3.92
CA GLY A 74 14.27 7.50 2.84
C GLY A 74 15.79 7.50 2.60
N GLY A 75 16.53 8.40 3.25
CA GLY A 75 17.96 8.56 3.03
C GLY A 75 18.75 7.34 3.47
N GLN A 76 19.79 6.97 2.74
CA GLN A 76 20.55 5.74 2.99
C GLN A 76 21.02 5.59 4.45
N ARG A 77 21.45 6.68 5.10
CA ARG A 77 21.89 6.71 6.50
C ARG A 77 20.75 6.57 7.52
N SER A 78 19.53 6.98 7.17
CA SER A 78 18.37 6.94 8.08
C SER A 78 17.61 5.61 8.04
N ARG A 79 17.79 4.79 6.99
CA ARG A 79 17.10 3.50 6.81
C ARG A 79 17.36 2.49 7.94
N GLY A 80 18.46 2.64 8.69
CA GLY A 80 18.74 1.82 9.86
C GLY A 80 17.66 1.91 10.95
N ALA A 81 17.06 3.09 11.10
CA ALA A 81 16.03 3.35 12.11
C ALA A 81 14.67 2.72 11.76
N TRP A 82 14.42 2.29 10.52
CA TRP A 82 13.12 1.71 10.14
C TRP A 82 12.74 0.49 10.97
N ARG A 83 13.75 -0.28 11.41
CA ARG A 83 13.57 -1.52 12.17
C ARG A 83 12.82 -1.32 13.48
N SER A 84 12.96 -0.18 14.15
CA SER A 84 12.26 0.09 15.40
C SER A 84 10.74 0.21 15.23
N HIS A 85 10.26 0.34 13.99
CA HIS A 85 8.84 0.48 13.69
C HIS A 85 8.19 -0.80 13.12
N TYR A 86 8.98 -1.83 12.77
CA TYR A 86 8.48 -3.01 12.08
C TYR A 86 7.51 -3.85 12.91
N SER A 87 7.79 -4.01 14.21
CA SER A 87 6.93 -4.77 15.12
C SER A 87 5.53 -4.16 15.24
N ALA A 88 5.43 -2.83 15.30
CA ALA A 88 4.18 -2.10 15.41
C ALA A 88 3.39 -1.98 14.08
N ALA A 89 4.02 -2.29 12.94
CA ALA A 89 3.39 -2.20 11.63
C ALA A 89 2.37 -3.32 11.41
N HIS A 90 1.28 -3.04 10.72
CA HIS A 90 0.31 -4.04 10.27
C HIS A 90 0.41 -4.30 8.76
N GLY A 91 0.97 -3.33 8.02
CA GLY A 91 1.20 -3.40 6.58
C GLY A 91 2.17 -2.30 6.14
N LEU A 92 2.55 -2.33 4.86
CA LEU A 92 3.53 -1.41 4.29
C LEU A 92 2.96 -0.65 3.09
N LEU A 93 3.29 0.63 3.00
CA LEU A 93 3.22 1.42 1.78
C LEU A 93 4.65 1.64 1.28
N PHE A 94 5.02 1.00 0.17
CA PHE A 94 6.32 1.22 -0.45
C PHE A 94 6.18 2.18 -1.62
N VAL A 95 6.68 3.40 -1.46
CA VAL A 95 6.65 4.43 -2.50
C VAL A 95 7.91 4.35 -3.33
N LEU A 96 7.73 4.14 -4.63
CA LEU A 96 8.79 4.00 -5.61
C LEU A 96 8.71 5.14 -6.63
N ASP A 97 9.84 5.78 -6.93
CA ASP A 97 9.96 6.65 -8.10
C ASP A 97 10.06 5.78 -9.36
N SER A 98 9.02 5.75 -10.17
CA SER A 98 8.95 4.88 -11.36
C SER A 98 9.82 5.40 -12.50
N SER A 99 10.27 6.66 -12.45
CA SER A 99 11.07 7.31 -13.48
C SER A 99 12.58 7.15 -13.25
N ASP A 100 13.00 6.78 -12.04
CA ASP A 100 14.40 6.66 -11.64
C ASP A 100 14.96 5.25 -11.88
N LEU A 101 15.29 4.98 -13.15
CA LEU A 101 15.85 3.70 -13.57
C LEU A 101 17.23 3.40 -12.94
N ALA A 102 18.02 4.43 -12.63
CA ALA A 102 19.36 4.28 -12.08
C ALA A 102 19.33 3.71 -10.65
N ARG A 103 18.32 4.10 -9.86
CA ARG A 103 18.16 3.62 -8.47
C ARG A 103 17.18 2.45 -8.34
N MET A 104 16.71 1.87 -9.45
CA MET A 104 15.79 0.74 -9.41
C MET A 104 16.38 -0.50 -8.70
N GLU A 105 17.67 -0.78 -8.92
CA GLU A 105 18.35 -1.89 -8.23
C GLU A 105 18.54 -1.61 -6.74
N GLU A 106 18.78 -0.35 -6.36
CA GLU A 106 18.80 0.06 -4.96
C GLU A 106 17.43 -0.13 -4.30
N ALA A 107 16.36 0.31 -4.97
CA ALA A 107 14.99 0.14 -4.50
C ALA A 107 14.64 -1.34 -4.31
N ARG A 108 15.03 -2.21 -5.25
CA ARG A 108 14.88 -3.67 -5.17
C ARG A 108 15.57 -4.24 -3.93
N LYS A 109 16.83 -3.87 -3.69
CA LYS A 109 17.60 -4.31 -2.51
C LYS A 109 16.96 -3.84 -1.20
N VAL A 110 16.50 -2.60 -1.16
CA VAL A 110 15.82 -2.04 0.02
C VAL A 110 14.50 -2.77 0.26
N LEU A 111 13.66 -2.95 -0.76
CA LEU A 111 12.39 -3.67 -0.66
C LEU A 111 12.62 -5.12 -0.18
N SER A 112 13.58 -5.82 -0.78
CA SER A 112 13.95 -7.19 -0.38
C SER A 112 14.37 -7.25 1.10
N ARG A 113 15.23 -6.33 1.55
CA ARG A 113 15.68 -6.25 2.95
C ARG A 113 14.54 -5.95 3.93
N VAL A 114 13.57 -5.14 3.53
CA VAL A 114 12.40 -4.81 4.35
C VAL A 114 11.51 -6.04 4.48
N LEU A 115 11.15 -6.67 3.36
CA LEU A 115 10.25 -7.82 3.33
C LEU A 115 10.84 -9.07 4.00
N SER A 116 12.16 -9.24 3.95
CA SER A 116 12.86 -10.36 4.59
C SER A 116 12.96 -10.22 6.11
N HIS A 117 12.54 -9.10 6.69
CA HIS A 117 12.59 -8.94 8.14
C HIS A 117 11.49 -9.79 8.81
N PRO A 118 11.78 -10.53 9.90
CA PRO A 118 10.80 -11.40 10.56
C PRO A 118 9.52 -10.66 10.98
N ASP A 119 9.66 -9.45 11.53
CA ASP A 119 8.53 -8.60 11.91
C ASP A 119 7.74 -8.03 10.72
N VAL A 120 8.19 -8.20 9.48
CA VAL A 120 7.55 -7.67 8.27
C VAL A 120 7.00 -8.79 7.39
N SER A 121 7.68 -9.93 7.34
CA SER A 121 7.25 -11.08 6.56
C SER A 121 5.80 -11.46 6.90
N GLY A 122 5.02 -11.76 5.86
CA GLY A 122 3.59 -12.05 5.99
C GLY A 122 2.68 -10.82 5.98
N LYS A 123 3.20 -9.62 6.30
CA LYS A 123 2.39 -8.39 6.26
C LYS A 123 2.14 -7.96 4.82
N PRO A 124 0.94 -7.42 4.50
CA PRO A 124 0.62 -7.01 3.15
C PRO A 124 1.36 -5.72 2.76
N LEU A 125 1.64 -5.60 1.46
CA LEU A 125 2.41 -4.53 0.83
C LEU A 125 1.56 -3.83 -0.24
N LEU A 126 1.48 -2.51 -0.16
CA LEU A 126 0.99 -1.65 -1.23
C LEU A 126 2.19 -0.94 -1.86
N LEU A 127 2.54 -1.31 -3.09
CA LEU A 127 3.59 -0.65 -3.86
C LEU A 127 2.97 0.48 -4.68
N LEU A 128 3.39 1.70 -4.41
CA LEU A 128 2.95 2.90 -5.10
C LEU A 128 4.01 3.29 -6.13
N ALA A 129 3.68 3.05 -7.40
CA ALA A 129 4.48 3.45 -8.55
C ALA A 129 4.24 4.95 -8.80
N ASN A 130 5.05 5.80 -8.18
CA ASN A 130 4.90 7.25 -8.21
C ASN A 130 5.60 7.88 -9.44
N LYS A 131 5.28 9.15 -9.71
CA LYS A 131 5.81 9.96 -10.82
C LYS A 131 5.49 9.42 -12.23
N GLN A 132 4.26 8.92 -12.38
CA GLN A 132 3.75 8.33 -13.63
C GLN A 132 3.53 9.37 -14.76
N ASP A 133 3.62 10.65 -14.42
CA ASP A 133 3.64 11.78 -15.34
C ASP A 133 4.96 11.89 -16.14
N ALA A 134 6.06 11.30 -15.65
CA ALA A 134 7.34 11.36 -16.33
C ALA A 134 7.41 10.44 -17.55
N THR A 135 8.03 10.90 -18.64
CA THR A 135 8.16 10.13 -19.89
C THR A 135 8.93 8.81 -19.74
N ALA A 136 9.83 8.75 -18.77
CA ALA A 136 10.64 7.58 -18.43
C ALA A 136 10.01 6.70 -17.35
N ALA A 137 8.81 7.01 -16.87
CA ALA A 137 8.15 6.24 -15.83
C ALA A 137 7.82 4.82 -16.31
N LEU A 138 8.23 3.84 -15.52
CA LEU A 138 7.88 2.45 -15.73
C LEU A 138 6.40 2.19 -15.39
N LEU A 139 5.76 1.38 -16.20
CA LEU A 139 4.42 0.87 -15.96
C LEU A 139 4.43 -0.18 -14.83
N PRO A 140 3.30 -0.39 -14.13
CA PRO A 140 3.19 -1.41 -13.08
C PRO A 140 3.66 -2.81 -13.49
N CYS A 141 3.41 -3.23 -14.74
CA CYS A 141 3.87 -4.53 -15.24
C CYS A 141 5.40 -4.61 -15.35
N GLU A 142 6.05 -3.56 -15.84
CA GLU A 142 7.52 -3.49 -15.98
C GLU A 142 8.20 -3.50 -14.60
N LEU A 143 7.55 -2.91 -13.60
CA LEU A 143 8.04 -2.93 -12.21
C LEU A 143 8.04 -4.34 -11.61
N ILE A 144 7.10 -5.22 -11.99
CA ILE A 144 7.06 -6.61 -11.52
C ILE A 144 8.36 -7.32 -11.91
N GLU A 145 8.78 -7.17 -13.16
CA GLU A 145 9.99 -7.78 -13.69
C GLU A 145 11.24 -7.15 -13.09
N ARG A 146 11.35 -5.81 -13.11
CA ARG A 146 12.55 -5.08 -12.66
C ARG A 146 12.85 -5.26 -11.18
N LEU A 147 11.82 -5.36 -10.35
CA LEU A 147 11.99 -5.57 -8.91
C LEU A 147 11.94 -7.05 -8.51
N CYS A 148 11.74 -7.97 -9.46
CA CYS A 148 11.49 -9.39 -9.19
C CYS A 148 10.37 -9.60 -8.16
N LEU A 149 9.27 -8.85 -8.26
CA LEU A 149 8.25 -8.78 -7.21
C LEU A 149 7.59 -10.13 -6.93
N GLU A 150 7.31 -10.93 -7.95
CA GLU A 150 6.71 -12.25 -7.77
C GLU A 150 7.55 -13.12 -6.84
N ARG A 151 8.87 -13.13 -7.04
CA ARG A 151 9.78 -13.91 -6.20
C ARG A 151 9.78 -13.38 -4.76
N LEU A 152 9.94 -12.06 -4.59
CA LEU A 152 9.99 -11.44 -3.26
C LEU A 152 8.70 -11.63 -2.46
N VAL A 153 7.55 -11.50 -3.11
CA VAL A 153 6.22 -11.69 -2.51
C VAL A 153 6.03 -13.12 -2.04
N ASN A 154 6.41 -14.10 -2.87
CA ASN A 154 6.28 -15.51 -2.53
C ASN A 154 7.25 -15.93 -1.41
N GLU A 155 8.53 -15.52 -1.49
CA GLU A 155 9.53 -15.83 -0.46
C GLU A 155 9.15 -15.30 0.92
N ASN A 156 8.60 -14.09 0.98
CA ASN A 156 8.29 -13.42 2.25
C ASN A 156 6.82 -13.57 2.67
N ARG A 157 6.01 -14.29 1.87
CA ARG A 157 4.57 -14.52 2.08
C ARG A 157 3.75 -13.24 2.25
N SER A 158 4.17 -12.15 1.61
CA SER A 158 3.57 -10.82 1.75
C SER A 158 2.68 -10.50 0.56
N PRO A 159 1.33 -10.53 0.67
CA PRO A 159 0.44 -10.11 -0.41
C PRO A 159 0.78 -8.71 -0.89
N CYS A 160 0.90 -8.50 -2.20
CA CYS A 160 1.31 -7.24 -2.76
C CYS A 160 0.28 -6.72 -3.77
N ARG A 161 -0.03 -5.42 -3.72
CA ARG A 161 -0.74 -4.73 -4.79
C ARG A 161 0.08 -3.56 -5.26
N ILE A 162 0.19 -3.41 -6.57
CA ILE A 162 0.87 -2.30 -7.23
C ILE A 162 -0.20 -1.35 -7.72
N VAL A 163 0.00 -0.06 -7.49
CA VAL A 163 -0.89 1.01 -7.93
C VAL A 163 -0.05 2.14 -8.53
N SER A 164 -0.47 2.64 -9.69
CA SER A 164 0.05 3.89 -10.25
C SER A 164 -0.40 5.07 -9.39
N ALA A 165 0.56 5.81 -8.85
CA ALA A 165 0.30 7.05 -8.11
C ALA A 165 0.74 8.26 -8.94
N GLY A 166 -0.12 9.27 -9.03
CA GLY A 166 0.08 10.43 -9.90
C GLY A 166 -0.65 10.31 -11.25
N LEU A 167 -0.70 11.42 -12.00
CA LEU A 167 -1.47 11.54 -13.24
C LEU A 167 -1.23 10.36 -14.20
N PRO A 168 -2.26 9.89 -14.91
CA PRO A 168 -2.13 8.76 -15.81
C PRO A 168 -1.10 9.05 -16.89
N SER A 169 -0.20 8.09 -17.13
CA SER A 169 0.80 8.22 -18.19
C SER A 169 0.10 8.34 -19.56
N PRO A 170 0.68 9.07 -20.53
CA PRO A 170 0.17 9.13 -21.89
C PRO A 170 0.32 7.81 -22.67
N ARG A 171 0.97 6.78 -22.09
CA ARG A 171 1.18 5.45 -22.70
C ARG A 171 0.06 4.49 -22.26
N SER A 172 -0.47 3.73 -23.23
CA SER A 172 -1.68 2.88 -23.19
C SER A 172 -1.66 1.68 -22.20
N PRO A 173 -2.75 0.88 -22.14
CA PRO A 173 -3.65 0.69 -21.01
C PRO A 173 -3.19 -0.46 -20.09
N CYS A 174 -2.10 -0.29 -19.32
CA CYS A 174 -1.93 -1.19 -18.19
C CYS A 174 -3.08 -0.95 -17.18
N PRO A 175 -3.64 -2.01 -16.57
CA PRO A 175 -4.64 -1.81 -15.53
C PRO A 175 -4.04 -0.94 -14.43
N PRO A 176 -4.82 0.00 -13.86
CA PRO A 176 -4.31 0.97 -12.88
C PRO A 176 -3.81 0.31 -11.58
N ALA A 177 -4.15 -0.97 -11.37
CA ALA A 177 -3.63 -1.79 -10.30
C ALA A 177 -3.39 -3.24 -10.72
N LEU A 178 -2.38 -3.87 -10.11
CA LEU A 178 -2.04 -5.29 -10.25
C LEU A 178 -1.87 -5.91 -8.86
N THR A 179 -2.41 -7.11 -8.61
CA THR A 179 -2.29 -7.80 -7.32
C THR A 179 -1.51 -9.10 -7.50
N LEU A 180 -0.51 -9.31 -6.62
CA LEU A 180 0.30 -10.50 -6.49
C LEU A 180 0.01 -11.16 -5.13
N SER A 181 -0.50 -12.38 -5.15
CA SER A 181 -0.77 -13.17 -3.95
C SER A 181 0.33 -14.22 -3.73
N PRO A 182 0.73 -14.53 -2.49
CA PRO A 182 1.59 -15.67 -2.19
C PRO A 182 0.84 -16.98 -2.54
N ARG A 183 1.46 -17.90 -3.29
CA ARG A 183 0.82 -19.18 -3.72
C ARG A 183 0.42 -20.05 -2.50
N PRO A 184 -0.72 -20.78 -2.55
CA PRO A 184 -0.95 -21.93 -3.45
C PRO A 184 -2.10 -21.70 -4.46
N GLN A 185 -2.03 -22.43 -5.59
CA GLN A 185 -2.80 -22.23 -6.83
C GLN A 185 -4.27 -21.76 -6.67
N GLU A 186 -4.56 -20.56 -7.15
CA GLU A 186 -5.83 -20.22 -7.82
C GLU A 186 -5.52 -19.33 -9.04
N PRO A 187 -6.31 -19.40 -10.13
CA PRO A 187 -6.01 -18.64 -11.34
C PRO A 187 -6.13 -17.13 -11.07
N CYS A 188 -5.13 -16.37 -11.52
CA CYS A 188 -5.13 -14.91 -11.52
C CYS A 188 -6.32 -14.38 -12.35
N ALA A 189 -7.46 -14.14 -11.72
CA ALA A 189 -8.54 -13.38 -12.33
C ALA A 189 -8.20 -11.89 -12.22
N ALA A 190 -7.61 -11.33 -13.28
CA ALA A 190 -7.46 -9.89 -13.45
C ALA A 190 -8.85 -9.26 -13.59
N ARG A 191 -9.45 -8.81 -12.47
CA ARG A 191 -10.67 -7.98 -12.51
C ARG A 191 -10.27 -6.57 -12.93
N ARG A 192 -10.94 -6.05 -13.97
CA ARG A 192 -10.79 -4.65 -14.40
C ARG A 192 -11.57 -3.76 -13.44
N ASP A 193 -10.88 -2.86 -12.76
CA ASP A 193 -11.49 -1.78 -11.98
C ASP A 193 -11.85 -0.60 -12.93
N PRO A 194 -12.93 0.16 -12.65
CA PRO A 194 -13.38 1.28 -13.47
C PRO A 194 -12.38 2.47 -13.48
N PRO A 195 -12.39 3.33 -14.51
CA PRO A 195 -11.39 4.39 -14.67
C PRO A 195 -11.68 5.53 -13.71
N THR A 196 -10.71 5.93 -12.89
CA THR A 196 -10.85 7.10 -12.00
C THR A 196 -9.47 7.59 -11.60
N GLY A 197 -9.35 8.91 -11.39
CA GLY A 197 -8.07 9.63 -11.32
C GLY A 197 -7.05 9.14 -10.27
N PRO A 198 -5.85 9.72 -10.26
CA PRO A 198 -4.72 9.26 -9.43
C PRO A 198 -5.04 9.03 -7.96
N ALA A 199 -5.68 10.02 -7.34
CA ALA A 199 -6.04 9.97 -5.92
C ALA A 199 -7.02 8.83 -5.62
N PHE A 200 -7.94 8.54 -6.54
CA PHE A 200 -8.90 7.46 -6.37
C PHE A 200 -8.22 6.09 -6.39
N THR A 201 -7.25 5.89 -7.30
CA THR A 201 -6.54 4.61 -7.41
C THR A 201 -5.71 4.34 -6.15
N THR A 202 -5.01 5.36 -5.63
CA THR A 202 -4.27 5.25 -4.36
C THR A 202 -5.18 4.90 -3.19
N LEU A 203 -6.36 5.53 -3.08
CA LEU A 203 -7.33 5.21 -2.02
C LEU A 203 -7.91 3.79 -2.15
N GLN A 204 -8.18 3.32 -3.37
CA GLN A 204 -8.60 1.92 -3.59
C GLN A 204 -7.50 0.94 -3.21
N GLY A 205 -6.24 1.26 -3.52
CA GLY A 205 -5.08 0.51 -3.06
C GLY A 205 -4.98 0.45 -1.54
N LEU A 206 -5.17 1.58 -0.86
CA LEU A 206 -5.17 1.66 0.60
C LEU A 206 -6.31 0.82 1.21
N ARG A 207 -7.52 0.91 0.66
CA ARG A 207 -8.67 0.08 1.08
C ARG A 207 -8.40 -1.40 0.91
N TRP A 208 -7.80 -1.80 -0.21
CA TRP A 208 -7.37 -3.19 -0.44
C TRP A 208 -6.37 -3.63 0.63
N LEU A 209 -5.37 -2.80 0.93
CA LEU A 209 -4.34 -3.09 1.93
C LEU A 209 -4.99 -3.31 3.31
N LEU A 210 -5.86 -2.40 3.75
CA LEU A 210 -6.54 -2.47 5.06
C LEU A 210 -7.40 -3.73 5.21
N ARG A 211 -8.07 -4.16 4.14
CA ARG A 211 -8.87 -5.40 4.12
C ARG A 211 -8.03 -6.67 4.10
N THR A 212 -6.77 -6.58 3.65
CA THR A 212 -5.84 -7.71 3.57
C THR A 212 -5.12 -7.98 4.89
N ILE A 213 -5.11 -6.99 5.80
CA ILE A 213 -4.51 -7.16 7.13
C ILE A 213 -5.33 -8.20 7.91
N PRO A 214 -4.69 -9.29 8.40
CA PRO A 214 -5.40 -10.34 9.13
C PRO A 214 -6.07 -9.78 10.40
N THR A 215 -7.21 -10.38 10.73
CA THR A 215 -8.10 -9.96 11.82
C THR A 215 -7.61 -10.30 13.20
#